data_AF-A0A3D5WEC0-F1
#
_entry.id   AF-A0A3D5WEC0-F1
#
_cell.length_a   1.000
_cell.length_b   1.000
_cell.length_c   1.000
_cell.angle_alpha   90.00
_cell.angle_beta   90.00
_cell.angle_gamma   90.00
#
_symmetry.space_group_name_H-M   'P 1'
#
loop_
_entity.id
_entity.type
_entity.pdbx_description
1 polymer ?
#
loop_
_entity_poly.entity_id
_entity_poly.type
_entity_poly.pdbx_seq_one_letter_code
_entity_poly.pdbx_strand_id
1 'polypeptide(L)' 'MEIEKNKIYWPIDHLRMDIRELIDGIPVGVALISPDLRIHAINRAMESLTGFNRKEAYGVPCRYIMRSNLCSIGCPAR' A
#
# COMPACT_ATOMS: atom_id res chain seq x y z
N MET A 1 1.02 -18.81 -45.40
CA MET A 1 2.10 -18.06 -44.74
C MET A 1 1.49 -17.39 -43.52
N GLU A 2 1.51 -18.12 -42.41
CA GLU A 2 0.97 -17.70 -41.12
C GLU A 2 2.12 -17.07 -40.34
N ILE A 3 1.97 -15.80 -39.97
CA ILE A 3 3.00 -15.07 -39.22
C ILE A 3 2.93 -15.59 -37.78
N GLU A 4 3.98 -16.31 -37.37
CA GLU A 4 4.23 -16.70 -35.97
C GLU A 4 4.22 -15.43 -35.10
N LYS A 5 3.14 -15.23 -34.36
CA LYS A 5 3.04 -14.21 -33.32
C LYS A 5 3.95 -14.63 -32.17
N ASN A 6 5.20 -14.19 -32.28
CA ASN A 6 6.25 -14.34 -31.29
C ASN A 6 5.71 -13.97 -29.90
N LYS A 7 5.43 -15.00 -29.09
CA LYS A 7 5.05 -14.89 -27.69
C LYS A 7 6.25 -14.33 -26.94
N ILE A 8 6.28 -13.01 -26.77
CA ILE A 8 7.08 -12.41 -25.70
C ILE A 8 6.38 -12.80 -24.39
N TYR A 9 6.70 -14.00 -23.92
CA TYR A 9 6.19 -14.57 -22.68
C TYR A 9 6.88 -13.82 -21.53
N TRP A 10 6.12 -12.97 -20.84
CA TRP A 10 6.61 -12.18 -19.72
C TRP A 10 6.84 -13.14 -18.53
N PRO A 11 8.08 -13.37 -18.06
CA PRO A 11 8.40 -14.45 -17.11
C PRO A 11 7.74 -14.34 -15.72
N ILE A 12 7.05 -13.23 -15.43
CA ILE A 12 6.47 -12.94 -14.12
C ILE A 12 5.02 -13.38 -13.94
N ASP A 13 4.40 -14.05 -14.93
CA ASP A 13 3.05 -14.62 -14.77
C ASP A 13 2.96 -15.66 -13.63
N HIS A 14 4.11 -16.25 -13.23
CA HIS A 14 4.22 -17.16 -12.09
C HIS A 14 4.68 -16.49 -10.79
N LEU A 15 5.11 -15.22 -10.83
CA LEU A 15 5.52 -14.47 -9.66
C LEU A 15 4.33 -13.66 -9.13
N ARG A 16 3.38 -14.34 -8.48
CA ARG A 16 2.36 -13.67 -7.67
C ARG A 16 3.02 -13.09 -6.43
N MET A 17 3.64 -11.92 -6.59
CA MET A 17 4.17 -11.14 -5.48
C MET A 17 3.00 -10.59 -4.66
N ASP A 18 2.95 -10.92 -3.36
CA ASP A 18 2.00 -10.28 -2.45
C ASP A 18 2.39 -8.81 -2.30
N ILE A 19 1.46 -7.90 -2.60
CA ILE A 19 1.66 -6.45 -2.47
C ILE A 19 2.16 -6.08 -1.06
N ARG A 20 1.80 -6.85 -0.03
CA ARG A 20 2.26 -6.65 1.35
C ARG A 20 3.76 -6.89 1.48
N GLU A 21 4.28 -7.97 0.89
CA GLU A 21 5.72 -8.25 0.91
C GLU A 21 6.49 -7.18 0.15
N LEU A 22 5.95 -6.71 -0.98
CA LEU A 22 6.54 -5.64 -1.76
C LEU A 22 6.67 -4.34 -0.96
N ILE A 23 5.58 -3.89 -0.32
CA ILE A 23 5.60 -2.62 0.42
C ILE A 23 6.38 -2.72 1.73
N ASP A 24 6.54 -3.91 2.31
CA ASP A 24 7.33 -4.12 3.53
C ASP A 24 8.83 -3.98 3.29
N GLY A 25 9.30 -4.19 2.05
CA GLY A 25 10.67 -3.90 1.65
C GLY A 25 11.00 -2.41 1.51
N ILE A 26 10.00 -1.52 1.53
CA ILE A 26 10.19 -0.08 1.37
C ILE A 26 10.55 0.54 2.73
N PRO A 27 11.72 1.20 2.87
CA PRO A 27 12.17 1.79 4.14
C PRO A 27 11.49 3.14 4.45
N VAL A 28 10.26 3.32 4.00
CA VAL A 28 9.41 4.51 4.20
C VAL A 28 8.02 4.03 4.59
N GLY A 29 7.32 4.77 5.46
CA GLY A 29 5.95 4.44 5.84
C GLY A 29 5.01 4.45 4.64
N VAL A 30 4.38 3.32 4.35
CA VAL A 30 3.39 3.16 3.28
C VAL A 30 2.06 2.76 3.90
N ALA A 31 1.00 3.42 3.45
CA ALA A 31 -0.37 3.07 3.77
C ALA A 31 -1.23 3.10 2.51
N LEU A 32 -2.01 2.04 2.32
CA LEU A 32 -3.05 1.96 1.32
C LEU A 32 -4.35 2.43 1.98
N ILE A 33 -5.02 3.41 1.37
CA ILE A 33 -6.27 3.98 1.88
C ILE A 33 -7.40 3.78 0.87
N SER A 34 -8.61 3.51 1.36
CA SER A 34 -9.82 3.47 0.54
C SER A 34 -10.26 4.89 0.12
N PRO A 35 -11.15 5.03 -0.88
CA PRO A 35 -11.76 6.31 -1.22
C PRO A 35 -12.45 7.02 -0.03
N ASP A 36 -12.98 6.25 0.93
CA ASP A 36 -13.57 6.77 2.17
C ASP A 36 -12.51 7.16 3.24
N LEU A 37 -11.24 7.22 2.85
CA LEU A 37 -10.10 7.58 3.70
C LEU A 37 -9.89 6.64 4.88
N ARG A 38 -10.18 5.34 4.72
CA ARG A 38 -9.93 4.30 5.72
C ARG A 38 -8.72 3.46 5.33
N ILE A 39 -7.91 3.04 6.30
CA ILE A 39 -6.74 2.20 6.04
C ILE A 39 -7.19 0.83 5.52
N HIS A 40 -6.60 0.39 4.42
CA HIS A 40 -6.74 -0.97 3.90
C HIS A 40 -5.49 -1.81 4.20
N ALA A 41 -4.31 -1.19 4.23
CA ALA A 41 -3.08 -1.82 4.68
C ALA A 41 -2.04 -0.77 5.09
N ILE A 42 -1.11 -1.16 5.97
CA ILE A 42 0.10 -0.41 6.31
C ILE A 42 1.31 -1.34 6.22
N ASN A 43 2.47 -0.81 5.86
CA ASN A 43 3.71 -1.58 5.85
C ASN A 43 4.42 -1.58 7.22
N ARG A 44 5.45 -2.41 7.37
CA ARG A 44 6.24 -2.53 8.61
C ARG A 44 6.87 -1.20 9.07
N ALA A 45 7.31 -0.36 8.14
CA ALA A 45 7.84 0.96 8.47
C ALA A 45 6.75 1.84 9.11
N MET A 46 5.53 1.78 8.59
CA MET A 46 4.40 2.53 9.14
C MET A 46 3.92 2.01 10.49
N GLU A 47 3.98 0.69 10.73
CA GLU A 47 3.77 0.14 12.07
C GLU A 47 4.78 0.72 13.07
N SER A 48 6.05 0.78 12.68
CA SER A 48 7.13 1.33 13.51
C SER A 48 6.96 2.82 13.78
N LEU A 49 6.51 3.60 12.78
CA LEU A 49 6.31 5.05 12.89
C LEU A 49 5.10 5.43 13.75
N THR A 50 4.02 4.64 13.69
CA THR A 50 2.74 5.00 14.32
C THR A 50 2.47 4.26 15.63
N GLY A 51 3.13 3.12 15.84
CA GLY A 51 2.89 2.21 16.95
C GLY A 51 1.66 1.31 16.77
N PHE A 52 0.91 1.42 15.67
CA PHE A 52 -0.23 0.55 15.38
C PHE A 52 0.19 -0.61 14.50
N ASN A 53 -0.24 -1.82 14.83
CA ASN A 53 -0.08 -2.96 13.93
C ASN A 53 -1.16 -2.96 12.83
N ARG A 54 -0.94 -3.74 11.76
CA ARG A 54 -1.85 -3.86 10.61
C ARG A 54 -3.31 -4.16 10.99
N LYS A 55 -3.55 -5.01 11.99
CA LYS A 55 -4.90 -5.39 12.42
C LYS A 55 -5.61 -4.24 13.12
N GLU A 56 -4.89 -3.50 13.96
CA GLU A 56 -5.41 -2.32 14.65
C GLU A 56 -5.72 -1.18 13.67
N ALA A 57 -4.89 -1.03 12.64
CA ALA A 57 -5.05 0.03 11.66
C ALA A 57 -6.17 -0.25 10.66
N TYR A 58 -6.44 -1.51 10.30
CA TYR A 58 -7.39 -1.87 9.25
C TYR A 58 -8.80 -1.28 9.49
N GLY A 59 -9.34 -0.62 8.47
CA GLY A 59 -10.66 0.01 8.50
C GLY A 59 -10.72 1.31 9.30
N VAL A 60 -9.67 1.69 10.04
CA VAL A 60 -9.63 2.94 10.81
C VAL A 60 -9.47 4.12 9.85
N PRO A 61 -10.15 5.27 10.06
CA PRO A 61 -9.89 6.47 9.28
C PRO A 61 -8.42 6.89 9.37
N CYS A 62 -7.78 7.13 8.22
CA CYS A 62 -6.34 7.30 8.11
C CYS A 62 -5.78 8.39 9.03
N ARG A 63 -6.55 9.45 9.32
CA ARG A 63 -6.17 10.54 10.22
C ARG A 63 -5.81 10.09 11.64
N TYR A 64 -6.43 9.01 12.13
CA TYR A 64 -6.20 8.50 13.48
C TYR A 64 -4.96 7.61 13.57
N ILE A 65 -4.53 7.05 12.44
CA ILE A 65 -3.32 6.23 12.33
C ILE A 65 -2.11 7.11 11.96
N MET A 66 -2.21 7.87 10.87
CA MET A 66 -1.11 8.68 10.34
C MET A 66 -0.78 9.90 11.20
N ARG A 67 -1.81 10.55 11.75
CA ARG A 67 -1.70 11.75 12.61
C ARG A 67 -0.73 12.83 12.08
N SER A 68 -0.61 12.94 10.76
CA SER A 68 0.26 13.91 10.09
C SER A 68 -0.31 15.33 10.24
N ASN A 69 0.56 16.33 10.27
CA ASN A 69 0.17 17.74 10.20
C ASN A 69 -0.70 18.05 8.96
N LEU A 70 -0.53 17.31 7.85
CA LEU A 70 -1.36 17.44 6.65
C LEU A 70 -2.82 17.07 6.90
N CYS A 71 -3.11 16.22 7.89
CA CYS A 71 -4.50 15.88 8.26
C CYS A 71 -5.27 17.10 8.79
N SER A 72 -4.59 18.11 9.31
CA SER A 72 -5.19 19.33 9.88
C SER A 72 -5.09 20.55 8.95
N ILE A 73 -4.06 20.61 8.08
CA ILE A 73 -3.79 21.77 7.22
C ILE A 73 -4.54 21.67 5.88
N GLY A 74 -4.63 20.47 5.30
CA GLY A 74 -5.21 20.26 3.98
C GLY A 74 -4.86 18.86 3.48
N CYS A 75 -5.82 17.94 3.57
CA CYS A 75 -5.59 16.55 3.24
C CYS A 75 -5.44 16.38 1.71
N PRO A 76 -4.33 15.85 1.19
CA PRO A 76 -4.10 15.73 -0.25
C PRO A 76 -4.95 14.65 -0.94
N ALA A 77 -5.59 13.77 -0.15
CA ALA A 77 -6.51 12.75 -0.66
C ALA A 77 -7.97 13.23 -0.70
N ARG A 78 -8.22 14.52 -0.43
CA ARG A 78 -9.54 15.16 -0.51
C ARG A 78 -9.57 16.17 -1.65
#